data_AF-A0A351J969-F1
#
_entry.id   AF-A0A351J969-F1
#
_cell.length_a   1.000
_cell.length_b   1.000
_cell.length_c   1.000
_cell.angle_alpha   90.00
_cell.angle_beta   90.00
_cell.angle_gamma   90.00
#
_symmetry.space_group_name_H-M   'P 1'
#
loop_
_entity.id
_entity.type
_entity.pdbx_description
1 polymer ?
#
loop_
_entity_poly.entity_id
_entity_poly.type
_entity_poly.pdbx_seq_one_letter_code
_entity_poly.pdbx_strand_id
1 'polypeptide(L)' 'MKNPVATIELDNGGIITAELYPDKAPNTVNNFIALANKGFYDGLIFHRVIPGFVIQG' A
#
# COMPACT_ATOMS: atom_id res chain seq x y z
N MET A 1 16.57 6.88 -11.15
CA MET A 1 16.20 5.50 -10.74
C MET A 1 14.69 5.43 -10.71
N LYS A 2 14.10 4.27 -10.99
CA LYS A 2 12.63 4.10 -10.93
C LYS A 2 12.24 3.77 -9.47
N ASN A 3 11.23 4.45 -8.96
CA ASN A 3 10.70 4.20 -7.63
C ASN A 3 9.98 2.84 -7.55
N PRO A 4 9.95 2.19 -6.37
CA PRO A 4 9.13 1.00 -6.15
C PRO A 4 7.64 1.32 -6.35
N VAL A 5 6.90 0.35 -6.89
CA VAL A 5 5.45 0.43 -7.06
C VAL A 5 4.82 -0.73 -6.30
N ALA A 6 3.84 -0.42 -5.47
CA ALA A 6 3.00 -1.41 -4.79
C ALA A 6 1.67 -1.55 -5.53
N THR A 7 1.20 -2.79 -5.66
CA THR A 7 -0.12 -3.12 -6.21
C THR A 7 -0.95 -3.73 -5.09
N ILE A 8 -2.16 -3.21 -4.89
CA ILE A 8 -3.12 -3.69 -3.90
C ILE A 8 -4.33 -4.20 -4.68
N GLU A 9 -4.59 -5.49 -4.59
CA GLU A 9 -5.76 -6.14 -5.18
C GLU A 9 -6.89 -6.19 -4.15
N LEU A 10 -8.08 -5.77 -4.57
CA LEU A 10 -9.29 -5.80 -3.75
C LEU A 10 -10.08 -7.08 -4.05
N ASP A 11 -10.91 -7.49 -3.08
CA ASP A 11 -11.76 -8.69 -3.18
C ASP A 11 -12.72 -8.67 -4.39
N ASN A 12 -13.13 -7.48 -4.82
CA ASN A 12 -13.98 -7.25 -5.98
C ASN A 12 -13.22 -7.19 -7.31
N GLY A 13 -11.90 -7.49 -7.31
CA GLY A 13 -11.03 -7.42 -8.48
C GLY A 13 -10.54 -6.01 -8.83
N GLY A 14 -10.86 -5.00 -8.00
CA GLY A 14 -10.30 -3.66 -8.13
C GLY A 14 -8.79 -3.64 -7.86
N ILE A 15 -8.06 -2.78 -8.56
CA ILE A 15 -6.61 -2.65 -8.41
C ILE A 15 -6.26 -1.21 -8.05
N ILE A 16 -5.49 -1.04 -6.98
CA ILE A 16 -4.88 0.23 -6.59
C ILE A 16 -3.37 0.11 -6.77
N THR A 17 -2.77 1.06 -7.51
CA THR A 17 -1.31 1.14 -7.65
C THR A 17 -0.77 2.38 -6.95
N ALA A 18 0.27 2.20 -6.13
CA ALA A 18 0.91 3.28 -5.40
C ALA A 18 2.42 3.31 -5.68
N GLU A 19 2.95 4.45 -6.10
CA GLU A 19 4.39 4.70 -6.20
C GLU A 19 4.94 5.13 -4.83
N LEU A 20 6.03 4.51 -4.41
CA LEU A 20 6.67 4.76 -3.12
C LEU A 20 7.92 5.62 -3.31
N TYR A 21 8.21 6.51 -2.37
CA TYR A 21 9.32 7.48 -2.48
C TYR A 21 10.38 7.24 -1.39
N PRO A 22 11.35 6.32 -1.61
CA PRO A 22 12.40 6.02 -0.63
C PRO A 22 13.30 7.22 -0.32
N ASP A 23 13.42 8.18 -1.25
CA ASP A 23 14.19 9.41 -1.05
C ASP A 23 13.58 10.34 0.00
N LYS A 24 12.26 10.25 0.23
CA LYS A 24 11.54 11.03 1.23
C LYS A 24 11.40 10.31 2.57
N ALA A 25 11.13 9.01 2.54
CA ALA A 25 10.84 8.23 3.74
C ALA A 25 11.44 6.81 3.65
N PRO A 26 12.77 6.67 3.68
CA PRO A 26 13.44 5.40 3.38
C PRO A 26 13.03 4.27 4.32
N ASN A 27 12.96 4.53 5.62
CA ASN A 27 12.60 3.52 6.63
C ASN A 27 11.16 3.05 6.48
N THR A 28 10.22 3.97 6.24
CA THR A 28 8.80 3.64 6.07
C THR A 28 8.59 2.82 4.81
N VAL A 29 9.22 3.20 3.69
CA VAL A 29 9.12 2.47 2.42
C VAL A 29 9.71 1.07 2.55
N ASN A 30 10.88 0.94 3.17
CA ASN A 30 11.51 -0.37 3.39
C ASN A 30 10.64 -1.28 4.26
N ASN A 31 10.07 -0.74 5.35
CA ASN A 31 9.19 -1.51 6.22
C ASN A 31 7.91 -1.95 5.49
N PHE A 32 7.28 -1.04 4.73
CA PHE A 32 6.08 -1.35 3.96
C PHE A 32 6.33 -2.45 2.93
N ILE A 33 7.41 -2.36 2.15
CA ILE A 33 7.79 -3.39 1.16
C ILE A 33 8.06 -4.73 1.86
N ALA A 34 8.76 -4.71 3.00
CA ALA A 34 9.07 -5.94 3.73
C ALA A 34 7.82 -6.63 4.30
N LEU A 35 6.83 -5.87 4.77
CA LEU A 35 5.54 -6.40 5.24
C LEU A 35 4.70 -6.92 4.07
N ALA A 36 4.60 -6.15 2.98
CA ALA A 36 3.86 -6.55 1.79
C ALA A 36 4.41 -7.86 1.19
N ASN A 37 5.73 -7.98 1.01
CA ASN A 37 6.35 -9.20 0.49
C ASN A 37 6.22 -10.42 1.41
N LYS A 38 5.87 -10.21 2.69
CA LYS A 38 5.55 -11.29 3.65
C LYS A 38 4.07 -11.67 3.65
N GLY A 39 3.24 -11.05 2.81
CA GLY A 39 1.79 -11.24 2.80
C GLY A 39 1.08 -10.67 4.03
N PHE A 40 1.72 -9.75 4.78
CA PHE A 40 1.16 -9.23 6.03
C PHE A 40 -0.18 -8.52 5.83
N TYR A 41 -0.36 -7.85 4.69
CA TYR A 41 -1.57 -7.09 4.37
C TYR A 41 -2.67 -7.94 3.73
N ASP A 42 -2.39 -9.20 3.39
CA ASP A 42 -3.34 -10.07 2.71
C ASP A 42 -4.52 -10.39 3.64
N GLY A 43 -5.74 -10.15 3.15
CA GLY A 43 -6.98 -10.35 3.92
C GLY A 43 -7.29 -9.25 4.94
N LEU A 44 -6.47 -8.20 5.05
CA LEU A 44 -6.81 -7.01 5.84
C LEU A 44 -7.84 -6.13 5.10
N ILE A 45 -8.59 -5.36 5.88
CA ILE A 45 -9.63 -4.46 5.37
C ILE A 45 -9.26 -2.99 5.57
N PHE A 46 -9.77 -2.12 4.71
CA PHE A 46 -9.84 -0.69 5.01
C PHE A 46 -10.93 -0.43 6.04
N HIS A 47 -10.59 -0.43 7.32
CA HIS A 47 -11.55 -0.26 8.42
C HIS A 47 -12.13 1.17 8.51
N ARG A 48 -11.56 2.14 7.78
CA ARG A 48 -12.08 3.52 7.72
C ARG A 48 -12.03 4.04 6.29
N VAL A 49 -13.20 4.41 5.77
CA VAL A 49 -13.38 4.95 4.41
C VAL A 49 -14.21 6.23 4.50
N ILE A 50 -13.63 7.36 4.09
CA ILE A 50 -14.31 8.66 3.98
C ILE A 50 -14.28 9.10 2.51
N PRO A 51 -15.43 9.05 1.81
CA PRO A 51 -15.52 9.44 0.40
C PRO A 51 -14.98 10.86 0.16
N GLY A 52 -14.14 11.01 -0.85
CA GLY A 52 -13.51 12.29 -1.20
C GLY A 52 -12.41 12.75 -0.25
N PHE A 53 -12.01 11.95 0.74
CA PHE A 53 -10.97 12.31 1.69
C PHE A 53 -9.90 11.23 1.85
N VAL A 54 -10.17 10.17 2.62
CA VAL A 54 -9.13 9.20 2.99
C VAL A 54 -9.69 7.79 3.20
N ILE A 55 -8.88 6.80 2.83
CA ILE A 55 -9.04 5.41 3.23
C ILE A 55 -7.87 5.02 4.16
N GLN A 56 -8.16 4.23 5.17
CA GLN A 56 -7.18 3.78 6.16
C GLN A 56 -7.42 2.31 6.51
N GLY A 57 -6.32 1.55 6.54
CA GLY A 57 -6.25 0.11 6.73
C GLY A 57 -4.89 -0.30 7.25
#